data_AF-A0AAD8EEV3-F1
#
_entry.id   AF-A0AAD8EEV3-F1
#
_cell.length_a   1.000
_cell.length_b   1.000
_cell.length_c   1.000
_cell.angle_alpha   90.00
_cell.angle_beta   90.00
_cell.angle_gamma   90.00
#
_symmetry.space_group_name_H-M   'P 1'
#
loop_
_entity.id
_entity.type
_entity.pdbx_description
1 polymer ?
#
loop_
_entity_poly.entity_id
_entity_poly.type
_entity_poly.pdbx_seq_one_letter_code
_entity_poly.pdbx_strand_id
1 'polypeptide(L)'
;WAVGASKLNDGKSSAYSDFCQALDKEVESCLLSDLKLCQEDDVNLFCWLVPEVYIQFPSVAVGHAQLLHLVVSTVDASQLQDLVCHILQGRLVMFRADSFKALLSASLSWETFEQYCLWQLVTAHGIPIDYVLPILPRLQFSNHAEALTSILLMLKQERPTADLLKHLLSREVRPPQDVFVVSALKYWCQEHEEKLGELIASLLSSRYPNTSPNKRKRGGGANRASSGASAGPPTAEQVLGHLDQLRQCCRQNNFNLYSLDSMQRALQQAQSLCTDVQRKKFSDFKVTGGGRGRKAGSSNSSSAKAAASKSRAATKEVSESSEESSEEEEIVKPRHSKKRKKVNPVGSDSD
;
A
#
# COMPACT_ATOMS: atom_id res chain seq x y z
N TRP A 1 0.73 21.51 10.28
CA TRP A 1 0.95 22.04 8.92
C TRP A 1 0.42 23.47 8.86
N ALA A 2 1.19 24.43 9.38
CA ALA A 2 0.88 25.87 9.33
C ALA A 2 2.08 26.69 9.80
N VAL A 3 2.68 27.49 8.92
CA VAL A 3 3.59 28.61 9.26
C VAL A 3 3.41 29.68 8.18
N GLY A 4 3.20 30.94 8.57
CA GLY A 4 3.46 32.09 7.68
C GLY A 4 2.39 32.46 6.65
N ALA A 5 1.12 32.59 7.02
CA ALA A 5 0.17 33.34 6.20
C ALA A 5 0.53 34.84 6.18
N SER A 6 0.80 35.40 4.99
CA SER A 6 1.25 36.79 4.82
C SER A 6 0.12 37.80 5.02
N LYS A 7 0.28 38.71 5.99
CA LYS A 7 -0.70 39.77 6.36
C LYS A 7 -0.80 40.92 5.34
N LEU A 8 -1.12 40.63 4.07
CA LEU A 8 -1.07 41.63 2.99
C LEU A 8 -2.36 41.78 2.16
N ASN A 9 -3.43 41.01 2.41
CA ASN A 9 -4.62 40.95 1.54
C ASN A 9 -5.98 41.24 2.26
N ASP A 10 -5.97 41.63 3.54
CA ASP A 10 -7.17 41.79 4.41
C ASP A 10 -8.33 42.63 3.80
N GLY A 11 -8.01 43.60 2.95
CA GLY A 11 -9.01 44.50 2.35
C GLY A 11 -9.86 43.88 1.22
N LYS A 12 -9.49 42.70 0.69
CA LYS A 12 -10.24 42.05 -0.41
C LYS A 12 -11.23 40.99 0.11
N SER A 13 -10.80 40.18 1.08
CA SER A 13 -11.64 39.16 1.71
C SER A 13 -12.78 39.76 2.53
N SER A 14 -12.54 40.92 3.16
CA SER A 14 -13.59 41.70 3.84
C SER A 14 -14.68 42.14 2.87
N ALA A 15 -14.34 42.79 1.75
CA ALA A 15 -15.34 43.28 0.78
C ALA A 15 -16.30 42.19 0.23
N TYR A 16 -15.82 40.97 -0.01
CA TYR A 16 -16.69 39.85 -0.40
C TYR A 16 -17.53 39.30 0.78
N SER A 17 -16.98 39.32 2.00
CA SER A 17 -17.71 38.94 3.21
C SER A 17 -18.84 39.93 3.51
N ASP A 18 -18.57 41.23 3.38
CA ASP A 18 -19.53 42.33 3.52
C ASP A 18 -20.64 42.22 2.46
N PHE A 19 -20.29 41.84 1.22
CA PHE A 19 -21.26 41.56 0.15
C PHE A 19 -22.17 40.36 0.47
N CYS A 20 -21.63 39.25 0.99
CA CYS A 20 -22.43 38.11 1.44
C CYS A 20 -23.38 38.52 2.59
N GLN A 21 -22.88 39.32 3.55
CA GLN A 21 -23.67 39.81 4.67
C GLN A 21 -24.79 40.77 4.21
N ALA A 22 -24.54 41.63 3.23
CA ALA A 22 -25.55 42.52 2.63
C ALA A 22 -26.64 41.75 1.85
N LEU A 23 -26.40 40.48 1.49
CA LEU A 23 -27.37 39.57 0.88
C LEU A 23 -28.04 38.62 1.89
N ASP A 24 -27.74 38.75 3.19
CA ASP A 24 -28.18 37.85 4.27
C ASP A 24 -27.84 36.37 4.00
N LYS A 25 -26.61 36.10 3.54
CA LYS A 25 -26.11 34.76 3.18
C LYS A 25 -24.79 34.42 3.88
N GLU A 26 -24.61 33.14 4.19
CA GLU A 26 -23.35 32.60 4.68
C GLU A 26 -22.27 32.60 3.58
N VAL A 27 -21.07 33.06 3.92
CA VAL A 27 -19.93 33.14 2.99
C VAL A 27 -19.58 31.77 2.38
N GLU A 28 -19.74 30.66 3.13
CA GLU A 28 -19.53 29.30 2.59
C GLU A 28 -20.53 28.94 1.49
N SER A 29 -21.81 29.29 1.68
CA SER A 29 -22.85 29.06 0.67
C SER A 29 -22.69 29.95 -0.57
N CYS A 30 -22.32 31.22 -0.38
CA CYS A 30 -22.05 32.14 -1.50
C CYS A 30 -20.82 31.69 -2.29
N LEU A 31 -19.68 31.53 -1.61
CA LEU A 31 -18.40 31.21 -2.25
C LEU A 31 -18.47 29.90 -3.06
N LEU A 32 -19.11 28.85 -2.52
CA LEU A 32 -19.28 27.59 -3.25
C LEU A 32 -20.27 27.69 -4.42
N SER A 33 -21.24 28.60 -4.37
CA SER A 33 -22.17 28.85 -5.48
C SER A 33 -21.51 29.65 -6.59
N ASP A 34 -20.84 30.75 -6.24
CA ASP A 34 -20.20 31.66 -7.19
C ASP A 34 -19.02 30.97 -7.90
N LEU A 35 -18.28 30.10 -7.20
CA LEU A 35 -17.20 29.31 -7.79
C LEU A 35 -17.71 28.19 -8.72
N LYS A 36 -18.91 27.64 -8.50
CA LYS A 36 -19.52 26.69 -9.45
C LYS A 36 -19.93 27.40 -10.73
N LEU A 37 -20.56 28.58 -10.63
CA LEU A 37 -20.88 29.41 -11.80
C LEU A 37 -19.60 29.82 -12.56
N CYS A 38 -18.56 30.27 -11.84
CA CYS A 38 -17.26 30.58 -12.46
C CYS A 38 -16.63 29.37 -13.16
N GLN A 39 -16.82 28.16 -12.62
CA GLN A 39 -16.32 26.92 -13.20
C GLN A 39 -17.11 26.51 -14.46
N GLU A 40 -18.43 26.72 -14.46
CA GLU A 40 -19.32 26.46 -15.59
C GLU A 40 -19.06 27.44 -16.75
N ASP A 41 -18.73 28.70 -16.46
CA ASP A 41 -18.44 29.76 -17.44
C ASP A 41 -16.97 29.76 -17.95
N ASP A 42 -15.96 29.75 -17.06
CA ASP A 42 -14.53 29.72 -17.42
C ASP A 42 -13.66 28.97 -16.39
N VAL A 43 -13.36 27.72 -16.71
CA VAL A 43 -12.47 26.83 -15.94
C VAL A 43 -11.08 27.44 -15.72
N ASN A 44 -10.55 28.26 -16.63
CA ASN A 44 -9.21 28.85 -16.46
C ASN A 44 -9.24 29.95 -15.41
N LEU A 45 -10.26 30.82 -15.44
CA LEU A 45 -10.49 31.82 -14.40
C LEU A 45 -10.74 31.16 -13.04
N PHE A 46 -11.55 30.10 -12.99
CA PHE A 46 -11.77 29.32 -11.77
C PHE A 46 -10.45 28.76 -11.21
N CYS A 47 -9.68 28.02 -12.00
CA CYS A 47 -8.41 27.43 -11.58
C CYS A 47 -7.35 28.50 -11.19
N TRP A 48 -7.39 29.69 -11.80
CA TRP A 48 -6.56 30.83 -11.41
C TRP A 48 -6.99 31.47 -10.08
N LEU A 49 -8.30 31.51 -9.78
CA LEU A 49 -8.84 32.01 -8.51
C LEU A 49 -8.60 31.06 -7.33
N VAL A 50 -8.55 29.74 -7.57
CA VAL A 50 -8.44 28.71 -6.52
C VAL A 50 -7.35 28.98 -5.48
N PRO A 51 -6.08 29.29 -5.83
CA PRO A 51 -5.04 29.60 -4.84
C PRO A 51 -5.43 30.78 -3.93
N GLU A 52 -5.93 31.87 -4.50
CA GLU A 52 -6.34 33.05 -3.74
C GLU A 52 -7.56 32.78 -2.84
N VAL A 53 -8.52 31.96 -3.29
CA VAL A 53 -9.68 31.54 -2.47
C VAL A 53 -9.23 30.82 -1.20
N TYR A 54 -8.33 29.84 -1.32
CA TYR A 54 -7.82 29.08 -0.16
C TYR A 54 -6.93 29.94 0.76
N ILE A 55 -6.27 30.98 0.24
CA ILE A 55 -5.47 31.94 1.02
C ILE A 55 -6.35 32.96 1.75
N GLN A 56 -7.40 33.48 1.09
CA GLN A 56 -8.24 34.58 1.57
C GLN A 56 -9.41 34.11 2.47
N PHE A 57 -9.94 32.91 2.25
CA PHE A 57 -11.07 32.35 3.02
C PHE A 57 -10.71 31.02 3.71
N PRO A 58 -9.60 30.93 4.47
CA PRO A 58 -9.07 29.64 4.93
C PRO A 58 -9.97 28.91 5.93
N SER A 59 -10.82 29.62 6.66
CA SER A 59 -11.85 29.05 7.55
C SER A 59 -12.93 28.28 6.79
N VAL A 60 -13.23 28.69 5.56
CA VAL A 60 -14.27 28.14 4.68
C VAL A 60 -13.69 27.11 3.72
N ALA A 61 -12.59 27.43 3.05
CA ALA A 61 -12.02 26.61 1.99
C ALA A 61 -11.19 25.41 2.51
N VAL A 62 -10.37 25.60 3.54
CA VAL A 62 -9.34 24.60 3.90
C VAL A 62 -9.95 23.37 4.55
N GLY A 63 -9.85 22.25 3.82
CA GLY A 63 -10.43 20.97 4.19
C GLY A 63 -11.93 20.84 3.92
N HIS A 64 -12.56 21.77 3.18
CA HIS A 64 -13.96 21.65 2.78
C HIS A 64 -14.09 20.79 1.51
N ALA A 65 -14.80 19.66 1.63
CA ALA A 65 -14.71 18.59 0.64
C ALA A 65 -15.38 18.89 -0.72
N GLN A 66 -16.45 19.71 -0.79
CA GLN A 66 -17.12 19.99 -2.07
C GLN A 66 -16.32 20.96 -2.94
N LEU A 67 -15.69 21.97 -2.34
CA LEU A 67 -14.75 22.86 -3.02
C LEU A 67 -13.52 22.10 -3.52
N LEU A 68 -12.94 21.20 -2.72
CA LEU A 68 -11.83 20.39 -3.22
C LEU A 68 -12.27 19.44 -4.34
N HIS A 69 -13.47 18.85 -4.24
CA HIS A 69 -14.04 18.05 -5.33
C HIS A 69 -14.13 18.88 -6.61
N LEU A 70 -14.78 20.05 -6.55
CA LEU A 70 -14.91 20.99 -7.67
C LEU A 70 -13.54 21.32 -8.33
N VAL A 71 -12.48 21.49 -7.54
CA VAL A 71 -11.12 21.68 -8.08
C VAL A 71 -10.61 20.43 -8.79
N VAL A 72 -10.68 19.24 -8.18
CA VAL A 72 -10.12 18.02 -8.80
C VAL A 72 -10.96 17.50 -9.97
N SER A 73 -12.23 17.91 -10.10
CA SER A 73 -13.09 17.64 -11.26
C SER A 73 -12.72 18.44 -12.50
N THR A 74 -11.98 19.55 -12.38
CA THR A 74 -11.83 20.53 -13.47
C THR A 74 -10.38 20.79 -13.89
N VAL A 75 -9.40 20.56 -13.00
CA VAL A 75 -8.00 20.88 -13.29
C VAL A 75 -7.42 19.99 -14.38
N ASP A 76 -6.73 20.59 -15.34
CA ASP A 76 -5.84 19.83 -16.22
C ASP A 76 -4.50 19.48 -15.54
N ALA A 77 -3.63 18.75 -16.24
CA ALA A 77 -2.33 18.33 -15.70
C ALA A 77 -1.35 19.49 -15.43
N SER A 78 -1.44 20.61 -16.16
CA SER A 78 -0.64 21.82 -15.92
C SER A 78 -1.18 22.59 -14.72
N GLN A 79 -2.50 22.77 -14.64
CA GLN A 79 -3.16 23.42 -13.51
C GLN A 79 -2.92 22.64 -12.20
N LEU A 80 -2.97 21.31 -12.24
CA LEU A 80 -2.56 20.45 -11.12
C LEU A 80 -1.09 20.64 -10.74
N GLN A 81 -0.18 20.73 -11.72
CA GLN A 81 1.23 20.99 -11.48
C GLN A 81 1.44 22.35 -10.80
N ASP A 82 0.72 23.39 -11.23
CA ASP A 82 0.83 24.74 -10.65
C ASP A 82 0.27 24.79 -9.22
N LEU A 83 -0.84 24.10 -8.93
CA LEU A 83 -1.32 23.91 -7.55
C LEU A 83 -0.27 23.19 -6.67
N VAL A 84 0.36 22.12 -7.19
CA VAL A 84 1.45 21.42 -6.51
C VAL A 84 2.65 22.34 -6.27
N CYS A 85 3.03 23.18 -7.25
CA CYS A 85 4.06 24.20 -7.09
C CYS A 85 3.71 25.22 -5.99
N HIS A 86 2.47 25.71 -5.93
CA HIS A 86 2.01 26.63 -4.88
C HIS A 86 2.04 25.98 -3.47
N ILE A 87 1.73 24.69 -3.36
CA ILE A 87 1.81 23.93 -2.11
C ILE A 87 3.27 23.77 -1.67
N LEU A 88 4.16 23.32 -2.58
CA LEU A 88 5.58 23.12 -2.29
C LEU A 88 6.33 24.44 -1.99
N GLN A 89 5.84 25.57 -2.51
CA GLN A 89 6.31 26.91 -2.14
C GLN A 89 5.75 27.42 -0.80
N GLY A 90 4.91 26.64 -0.11
CA GLY A 90 4.27 27.02 1.16
C GLY A 90 3.20 28.10 1.04
N ARG A 91 2.71 28.39 -0.19
CA ARG A 91 1.73 29.45 -0.45
C ARG A 91 0.28 28.96 -0.35
N LEU A 92 0.04 27.71 -0.72
CA LEU A 92 -1.28 27.09 -0.75
C LEU A 92 -1.37 25.95 0.29
N VAL A 93 -2.45 25.93 1.06
CA VAL A 93 -2.83 24.84 1.95
C VAL A 93 -4.29 24.49 1.69
N MET A 94 -4.58 23.22 1.38
CA MET A 94 -5.92 22.74 1.02
C MET A 94 -6.52 21.77 2.04
N PHE A 95 -5.71 21.20 2.94
CA PHE A 95 -6.14 20.18 3.89
C PHE A 95 -6.05 20.63 5.35
N ARG A 96 -6.98 20.14 6.18
CA ARG A 96 -7.01 20.35 7.63
C ARG A 96 -7.14 19.02 8.37
N ALA A 97 -6.41 18.85 9.47
CA ALA A 97 -6.25 17.56 10.15
C ALA A 97 -7.55 16.98 10.77
N ASP A 98 -8.51 17.84 11.09
CA ASP A 98 -9.84 17.50 11.62
C ASP A 98 -10.78 16.97 10.53
N SER A 99 -10.84 17.61 9.35
CA SER A 99 -11.72 17.21 8.25
C SER A 99 -11.11 16.16 7.31
N PHE A 100 -9.78 16.01 7.27
CA PHE A 100 -9.07 15.17 6.30
C PHE A 100 -9.60 13.72 6.22
N LYS A 101 -10.00 13.14 7.35
CA LYS A 101 -10.59 11.79 7.39
C LYS A 101 -11.98 11.72 6.73
N ALA A 102 -12.78 12.77 6.85
CA ALA A 102 -14.08 12.86 6.18
C ALA A 102 -13.90 13.09 4.68
N LEU A 103 -12.97 13.97 4.30
CA LEU A 103 -12.54 14.24 2.93
C LEU A 103 -12.06 12.96 2.23
N LEU A 104 -11.12 12.22 2.83
CA LEU A 104 -10.66 10.89 2.36
C LEU A 104 -11.75 9.81 2.34
N SER A 105 -12.89 10.02 3.01
CA SER A 105 -14.03 9.09 2.96
C SER A 105 -15.00 9.45 1.84
N ALA A 106 -15.17 10.75 1.54
CA ALA A 106 -15.95 11.25 0.42
C ALA A 106 -15.25 10.99 -0.93
N SER A 107 -13.93 11.11 -0.97
CA SER A 107 -13.15 10.92 -2.20
C SER A 107 -13.14 9.48 -2.73
N LEU A 108 -13.64 8.51 -1.98
CA LEU A 108 -13.78 7.12 -2.43
C LEU A 108 -14.94 6.92 -3.42
N SER A 109 -15.78 7.93 -3.63
CA SER A 109 -16.79 7.98 -4.69
C SER A 109 -16.53 9.07 -5.73
N TRP A 110 -15.30 9.62 -5.77
CA TRP A 110 -14.83 10.50 -6.84
C TRP A 110 -14.29 9.67 -8.01
N GLU A 111 -14.27 10.24 -9.22
CA GLU A 111 -13.77 9.56 -10.41
C GLU A 111 -12.25 9.29 -10.33
N THR A 112 -11.77 8.38 -11.18
CA THR A 112 -10.37 7.93 -11.17
C THR A 112 -9.37 9.07 -11.28
N PHE A 113 -9.60 10.05 -12.17
CA PHE A 113 -8.71 11.20 -12.32
C PHE A 113 -8.79 12.15 -11.11
N GLU A 114 -9.99 12.46 -10.63
CA GLU A 114 -10.23 13.27 -9.42
C GLU A 114 -9.48 12.71 -8.21
N GLN A 115 -9.51 11.39 -8.02
CA GLN A 115 -8.74 10.70 -6.99
C GLN A 115 -7.24 10.81 -7.22
N TYR A 116 -6.72 10.64 -8.44
CA TYR A 116 -5.28 10.83 -8.71
C TYR A 116 -4.82 12.26 -8.43
N CYS A 117 -5.59 13.28 -8.82
CA CYS A 117 -5.34 14.69 -8.49
C CYS A 117 -5.30 14.91 -6.98
N LEU A 118 -6.30 14.40 -6.24
CA LEU A 118 -6.28 14.42 -4.78
C LEU A 118 -4.99 13.81 -4.21
N TRP A 119 -4.57 12.64 -4.67
CA TRP A 119 -3.37 11.98 -4.15
C TRP A 119 -2.07 12.71 -4.51
N GLN A 120 -1.99 13.43 -5.64
CA GLN A 120 -0.87 14.35 -5.89
C GLN A 120 -0.86 15.51 -4.90
N LEU A 121 -2.02 16.14 -4.65
CA LEU A 121 -2.14 17.25 -3.68
C LEU A 121 -1.81 16.79 -2.25
N VAL A 122 -2.26 15.60 -1.83
CA VAL A 122 -1.93 14.97 -0.53
C VAL A 122 -0.42 14.73 -0.40
N THR A 123 0.22 14.26 -1.47
CA THR A 123 1.68 14.03 -1.52
C THR A 123 2.45 15.35 -1.45
N ALA A 124 2.02 16.37 -2.19
CA ALA A 124 2.64 17.71 -2.18
C ALA A 124 2.58 18.39 -0.81
N HIS A 125 1.51 18.16 -0.04
CA HIS A 125 1.40 18.64 1.35
C HIS A 125 2.25 17.84 2.36
N GLY A 126 2.89 16.75 1.97
CA GLY A 126 3.69 15.90 2.86
C GLY A 126 2.88 15.24 3.98
N ILE A 127 1.61 14.90 3.73
CA ILE A 127 0.72 14.36 4.76
C ILE A 127 1.23 12.99 5.25
N PRO A 128 1.51 12.80 6.55
CA PRO A 128 2.02 11.54 7.08
C PRO A 128 1.03 10.39 6.91
N ILE A 129 1.55 9.19 6.66
CA ILE A 129 0.73 8.00 6.40
C ILE A 129 -0.26 7.69 7.52
N ASP A 130 0.07 8.02 8.78
CA ASP A 130 -0.77 7.81 9.97
C ASP A 130 -2.17 8.43 9.86
N TYR A 131 -2.33 9.51 9.09
CA TYR A 131 -3.64 10.13 8.82
C TYR A 131 -4.52 9.28 7.88
N VAL A 132 -3.89 8.41 7.09
CA VAL A 132 -4.51 7.56 6.06
C VAL A 132 -4.75 6.12 6.56
N LEU A 133 -3.89 5.60 7.45
CA LEU A 133 -4.03 4.26 8.04
C LEU A 133 -5.45 3.93 8.59
N PRO A 134 -6.21 4.85 9.20
CA PRO A 134 -7.55 4.56 9.71
C PRO A 134 -8.60 4.20 8.65
N ILE A 135 -8.40 4.54 7.36
CA ILE A 135 -9.29 4.12 6.26
C ILE A 135 -8.85 2.81 5.60
N LEU A 136 -7.55 2.47 5.64
CA LEU A 136 -6.96 1.36 4.90
C LEU A 136 -7.65 -0.01 5.08
N PRO A 137 -8.14 -0.40 6.27
CA PRO A 137 -8.85 -1.68 6.44
C PRO A 137 -10.22 -1.75 5.74
N ARG A 138 -10.77 -0.62 5.27
CA ARG A 138 -12.07 -0.53 4.58
C ARG A 138 -11.96 -0.55 3.05
N LEU A 139 -10.77 -0.27 2.51
CA LEU A 139 -10.56 -0.10 1.07
C LEU A 139 -10.61 -1.44 0.33
N GLN A 140 -11.69 -1.68 -0.41
CA GLN A 140 -11.82 -2.88 -1.26
C GLN A 140 -10.90 -2.79 -2.48
N PHE A 141 -10.12 -3.86 -2.73
CA PHE A 141 -9.10 -3.92 -3.79
C PHE A 141 -9.61 -3.56 -5.20
N SER A 142 -10.80 -4.02 -5.56
CA SER A 142 -11.42 -3.81 -6.88
C SER A 142 -12.06 -2.44 -7.09
N ASN A 143 -12.31 -1.67 -6.03
CA ASN A 143 -13.18 -0.47 -6.08
C ASN A 143 -12.47 0.81 -5.65
N HIS A 144 -11.21 0.74 -5.23
CA HIS A 144 -10.43 1.88 -4.71
C HIS A 144 -8.97 1.76 -5.16
N ALA A 145 -8.77 1.49 -6.45
CA ALA A 145 -7.46 1.15 -7.02
C ALA A 145 -6.48 2.33 -6.92
N GLU A 146 -6.99 3.54 -7.06
CA GLU A 146 -6.31 4.83 -6.97
C GLU A 146 -5.80 5.03 -5.54
N ALA A 147 -6.70 4.99 -4.55
CA ALA A 147 -6.35 5.11 -3.14
C ALA A 147 -5.38 4.02 -2.67
N LEU A 148 -5.57 2.77 -3.09
CA LEU A 148 -4.65 1.69 -2.72
C LEU A 148 -3.29 1.82 -3.42
N THR A 149 -3.23 2.27 -4.67
CA THR A 149 -1.96 2.52 -5.36
C THR A 149 -1.17 3.63 -4.65
N SER A 150 -1.82 4.74 -4.33
CA SER A 150 -1.20 5.85 -3.61
C SER A 150 -0.72 5.43 -2.22
N ILE A 151 -1.53 4.69 -1.44
CA ILE A 151 -1.13 4.20 -0.12
C ILE A 151 0.02 3.18 -0.23
N LEU A 152 0.07 2.34 -1.28
CA LEU A 152 1.19 1.41 -1.49
C LEU A 152 2.50 2.17 -1.75
N LEU A 153 2.44 3.28 -2.49
CA LEU A 153 3.59 4.15 -2.75
C LEU A 153 4.02 4.93 -1.49
N MET A 154 3.10 5.31 -0.60
CA MET A 154 3.43 5.84 0.73
C MET A 154 4.09 4.76 1.61
N LEU A 155 3.50 3.55 1.68
CA LEU A 155 4.05 2.41 2.44
C LEU A 155 5.47 2.03 2.00
N LYS A 156 5.79 2.20 0.71
CA LYS A 156 7.13 1.96 0.14
C LYS A 156 8.19 2.91 0.71
N GLN A 157 7.81 4.15 1.05
CA GLN A 157 8.73 5.15 1.63
C GLN A 157 8.94 4.95 3.13
N GLU A 158 8.06 4.17 3.77
CA GLU A 158 8.01 3.99 5.21
C GLU A 158 8.76 2.73 5.69
N ARG A 159 9.32 2.81 6.90
CA ARG A 159 9.90 1.63 7.57
C ARG A 159 8.81 0.89 8.34
N PRO A 160 8.75 -0.45 8.36
CA PRO A 160 7.70 -1.17 9.05
C PRO A 160 7.67 -0.84 10.55
N THR A 161 6.48 -0.55 11.06
CA THR A 161 6.18 -0.31 12.49
C THR A 161 5.03 -1.19 12.97
N ALA A 162 4.83 -1.28 14.28
CA ALA A 162 3.73 -2.05 14.86
C ALA A 162 2.35 -1.53 14.42
N ASP A 163 2.15 -0.21 14.37
CA ASP A 163 0.86 0.38 13.97
C ASP A 163 0.63 0.34 12.45
N LEU A 164 1.68 0.45 11.63
CA LEU A 164 1.59 0.18 10.18
C LEU A 164 1.11 -1.26 9.92
N LEU A 165 1.77 -2.26 10.53
CA LEU A 165 1.43 -3.67 10.36
C LEU A 165 0.05 -4.01 10.93
N LYS A 166 -0.34 -3.40 12.05
CA LYS A 166 -1.68 -3.52 12.64
C LYS A 166 -2.76 -3.06 11.67
N HIS A 167 -2.63 -1.91 11.00
CA HIS A 167 -3.62 -1.46 10.01
C HIS A 167 -3.55 -2.29 8.72
N LEU A 168 -2.35 -2.58 8.22
CA LEU A 168 -2.14 -3.37 7.01
C LEU A 168 -2.77 -4.78 7.11
N LEU A 169 -2.48 -5.50 8.20
CA LEU A 169 -3.00 -6.84 8.45
C LEU A 169 -4.46 -6.86 8.93
N SER A 170 -5.08 -5.70 9.20
CA SER A 170 -6.53 -5.57 9.50
C SER A 170 -7.41 -5.64 8.26
N ARG A 171 -6.83 -5.60 7.06
CA ARG A 171 -7.53 -5.88 5.81
C ARG A 171 -8.04 -7.32 5.78
N GLU A 172 -9.10 -7.56 5.01
CA GLU A 172 -9.62 -8.91 4.76
C GLU A 172 -8.64 -9.73 3.92
N VAL A 173 -8.55 -11.04 4.20
CA VAL A 173 -7.67 -11.97 3.48
C VAL A 173 -8.46 -12.55 2.30
N ARG A 174 -8.31 -11.97 1.09
CA ARG A 174 -9.09 -12.36 -0.11
C ARG A 174 -8.20 -12.85 -1.28
N PRO A 175 -7.53 -14.01 -1.16
CA PRO A 175 -6.79 -14.62 -2.26
C PRO A 175 -7.73 -15.18 -3.33
N PRO A 176 -7.33 -15.22 -4.61
CA PRO A 176 -6.08 -14.69 -5.17
C PRO A 176 -6.15 -13.19 -5.56
N GLN A 177 -7.27 -12.52 -5.26
CA GLN A 177 -7.60 -11.21 -5.83
C GLN A 177 -6.88 -10.03 -5.16
N ASP A 178 -6.90 -9.94 -3.83
CA ASP A 178 -6.24 -8.85 -3.09
C ASP A 178 -4.77 -9.20 -2.82
N VAL A 179 -3.88 -8.60 -3.60
CA VAL A 179 -2.42 -8.74 -3.47
C VAL A 179 -1.76 -7.55 -2.76
N PHE A 180 -2.52 -6.54 -2.31
CA PHE A 180 -1.98 -5.30 -1.75
C PHE A 180 -1.11 -5.54 -0.52
N VAL A 181 -1.61 -6.33 0.45
CA VAL A 181 -0.89 -6.64 1.69
C VAL A 181 0.40 -7.41 1.41
N VAL A 182 0.32 -8.42 0.53
CA VAL A 182 1.47 -9.24 0.15
C VAL A 182 2.53 -8.41 -0.56
N SER A 183 2.15 -7.47 -1.43
CA SER A 183 3.09 -6.58 -2.11
C SER A 183 3.85 -5.67 -1.14
N ALA A 184 3.16 -5.04 -0.18
CA ALA A 184 3.79 -4.22 0.85
C ALA A 184 4.72 -5.04 1.75
N LEU A 185 4.28 -6.21 2.22
CA LEU A 185 5.12 -7.11 3.04
C LEU A 185 6.33 -7.62 2.25
N LYS A 186 6.16 -8.04 0.99
CA LYS A 186 7.24 -8.54 0.12
C LYS A 186 8.27 -7.46 -0.21
N TYR A 187 7.85 -6.18 -0.28
CA TYR A 187 8.77 -5.05 -0.39
C TYR A 187 9.60 -4.89 0.90
N TRP A 188 8.95 -4.81 2.07
CA TRP A 188 9.67 -4.70 3.35
C TRP A 188 10.54 -5.93 3.67
N CYS A 189 10.24 -7.13 3.15
CA CYS A 189 11.15 -8.28 3.24
C CYS A 189 12.48 -8.07 2.49
N GLN A 190 12.57 -7.16 1.51
CA GLN A 190 13.81 -6.91 0.76
C GLN A 190 14.77 -5.98 1.50
N GLU A 191 14.25 -5.01 2.27
CA GLU A 191 15.06 -4.00 2.96
C GLU A 191 15.12 -4.18 4.48
N HIS A 192 14.11 -4.81 5.09
CA HIS A 192 13.82 -4.76 6.52
C HIS A 192 13.37 -6.12 7.12
N GLU A 193 13.84 -7.24 6.55
CA GLU A 193 13.43 -8.62 6.89
C GLU A 193 13.38 -8.93 8.39
N GLU A 194 14.48 -8.71 9.12
CA GLU A 194 14.58 -9.04 10.55
C GLU A 194 13.54 -8.27 11.38
N LYS A 195 13.50 -6.93 11.23
CA LYS A 195 12.55 -6.05 11.92
C LYS A 195 11.10 -6.39 11.59
N LEU A 196 10.81 -6.72 10.34
CA LEU A 196 9.49 -7.14 9.90
C LEU A 196 9.07 -8.46 10.59
N GLY A 197 9.99 -9.44 10.65
CA GLY A 197 9.78 -10.70 11.36
C GLY A 197 9.55 -10.52 12.85
N GLU A 198 10.33 -9.68 13.53
CA GLU A 198 10.12 -9.36 14.96
C GLU A 198 8.76 -8.72 15.22
N LEU A 199 8.36 -7.74 14.41
CA LEU A 199 7.08 -7.05 14.56
C LEU A 199 5.89 -7.98 14.32
N ILE A 200 5.96 -8.85 13.29
CA ILE A 200 4.91 -9.83 13.02
C ILE A 200 4.87 -10.91 14.12
N ALA A 201 6.02 -11.42 14.56
CA ALA A 201 6.10 -12.39 15.66
C ALA A 201 5.48 -11.83 16.95
N SER A 202 5.81 -10.59 17.30
CA SER A 202 5.21 -9.87 18.43
C SER A 202 3.69 -9.71 18.28
N LEU A 203 3.22 -9.30 17.10
CA LEU A 203 1.80 -9.14 16.80
C LEU A 203 1.02 -10.47 16.90
N LEU A 204 1.62 -11.58 16.42
CA LEU A 204 1.03 -12.92 16.46
C LEU A 204 1.00 -13.49 17.88
N SER A 205 2.11 -13.41 18.62
CA SER A 205 2.17 -13.82 20.04
C SER A 205 1.20 -13.02 20.91
N SER A 206 0.97 -11.73 20.59
CA SER A 206 -0.05 -10.88 21.24
C SER A 206 -1.49 -11.39 21.05
N ARG A 207 -1.79 -12.18 20.00
CA ARG A 207 -3.12 -12.77 19.79
C ARG A 207 -3.30 -14.16 20.41
N TYR A 208 -2.19 -14.81 20.77
CA TYR A 208 -2.18 -16.13 21.38
C TYR A 208 -1.50 -16.08 22.76
N PRO A 209 -2.01 -15.28 23.73
CA PRO A 209 -1.37 -15.13 25.03
C PRO A 209 -1.30 -16.46 25.78
N ASN A 210 -0.13 -16.77 26.37
CA ASN A 210 0.14 -18.01 27.10
C ASN A 210 -0.62 -18.14 28.45
N THR A 211 -1.60 -17.25 28.71
CA THR A 211 -2.43 -17.24 29.92
C THR A 211 -3.90 -17.38 29.54
N SER A 212 -4.57 -18.40 30.08
CA SER A 212 -6.03 -18.58 29.92
C SER A 212 -6.79 -17.30 30.31
N PRO A 213 -7.84 -16.87 29.57
CA PRO A 213 -8.51 -15.57 29.75
C PRO A 213 -9.45 -15.53 30.96
N ASN A 214 -8.99 -15.98 32.13
CA ASN A 214 -9.82 -16.23 33.30
C ASN A 214 -9.82 -15.08 34.33
N LYS A 215 -10.17 -13.86 33.90
CA LYS A 215 -10.63 -12.79 34.82
C LYS A 215 -11.62 -11.81 34.16
N ARG A 216 -12.88 -12.25 34.12
CA ARG A 216 -14.13 -11.43 34.04
C ARG A 216 -14.07 -10.13 33.22
N LYS A 217 -14.66 -10.15 32.03
CA LYS A 217 -15.57 -9.06 31.61
C LYS A 217 -16.91 -9.65 31.16
N ARG A 218 -18.00 -9.17 31.76
CA ARG A 218 -19.38 -9.65 31.55
C ARG A 218 -20.09 -8.64 30.64
N GLY A 219 -20.78 -9.12 29.61
CA GLY A 219 -21.57 -8.29 28.67
C GLY A 219 -20.86 -8.02 27.34
N GLY A 220 -21.58 -8.26 26.23
CA GLY A 220 -21.06 -8.14 24.86
C GLY A 220 -21.49 -9.30 23.97
N GLY A 221 -22.80 -9.52 23.80
CA GLY A 221 -23.35 -10.54 22.91
C GLY A 221 -23.14 -10.21 21.42
N ALA A 222 -23.33 -11.21 20.55
CA ALA A 222 -23.11 -11.07 19.12
C ALA A 222 -24.14 -10.16 18.44
N ASN A 223 -23.68 -9.02 17.90
CA ASN A 223 -24.16 -8.43 16.64
C ASN A 223 -23.35 -7.17 16.27
N ARG A 224 -22.40 -7.30 15.33
CA ARG A 224 -21.79 -6.18 14.58
C ARG A 224 -21.41 -6.59 13.15
N ALA A 225 -22.41 -7.04 12.40
CA ALA A 225 -22.34 -7.17 10.94
C ALA A 225 -23.01 -5.95 10.28
N SER A 226 -22.46 -4.75 10.51
CA SER A 226 -22.90 -3.51 9.84
C SER A 226 -21.84 -2.41 9.92
N SER A 227 -21.79 -1.60 8.87
CA SER A 227 -21.19 -0.26 8.71
C SER A 227 -20.53 0.40 9.95
N GLY A 228 -19.27 0.82 9.80
CA GLY A 228 -18.77 2.03 10.47
C GLY A 228 -17.97 1.89 11.78
N ALA A 229 -17.31 0.77 12.07
CA ALA A 229 -16.40 0.66 13.22
C ALA A 229 -14.97 1.16 12.93
N SER A 230 -14.28 1.69 13.94
CA SER A 230 -12.81 1.85 13.93
C SER A 230 -12.14 0.48 13.85
N ALA A 231 -11.09 0.33 13.05
CA ALA A 231 -10.39 -0.94 12.91
C ALA A 231 -9.82 -1.42 14.26
N GLY A 232 -10.31 -2.57 14.73
CA GLY A 232 -9.71 -3.26 15.86
C GLY A 232 -8.34 -3.85 15.49
N PRO A 233 -7.54 -4.31 16.47
CA PRO A 233 -6.32 -5.05 16.18
C PRO A 233 -6.65 -6.31 15.35
N PRO A 234 -5.87 -6.65 14.31
CA PRO A 234 -6.22 -7.73 13.39
C PRO A 234 -6.34 -9.07 14.09
N THR A 235 -7.29 -9.90 13.67
CA THR A 235 -7.48 -11.23 14.25
C THR A 235 -6.28 -12.15 13.95
N ALA A 236 -6.08 -13.18 14.78
CA ALA A 236 -5.02 -14.17 14.55
C ALA A 236 -5.12 -14.83 13.17
N GLU A 237 -6.34 -15.11 12.70
CA GLU A 237 -6.57 -15.73 11.40
C GLU A 237 -6.29 -14.78 10.23
N GLN A 238 -6.49 -13.47 10.37
CA GLN A 238 -6.04 -12.49 9.37
C GLN A 238 -4.51 -12.46 9.28
N VAL A 239 -3.79 -12.45 10.41
CA VAL A 239 -2.33 -12.46 10.43
C VAL A 239 -1.78 -13.74 9.79
N LEU A 240 -2.31 -14.92 10.16
CA LEU A 240 -1.90 -16.19 9.56
C LEU A 240 -2.30 -16.30 8.08
N GLY A 241 -3.44 -15.74 7.68
CA GLY A 241 -3.90 -15.71 6.30
C GLY A 241 -3.03 -14.87 5.37
N HIS A 242 -2.72 -13.63 5.76
CA HIS A 242 -1.79 -12.76 5.02
C HIS A 242 -0.38 -13.34 4.96
N LEU A 243 0.07 -14.01 6.03
CA LEU A 243 1.34 -14.75 6.02
C LEU A 243 1.32 -15.94 5.05
N ASP A 244 0.20 -16.68 4.93
CA ASP A 244 0.19 -17.84 4.02
C ASP A 244 0.18 -17.38 2.55
N GLN A 245 -0.55 -16.31 2.24
CA GLN A 245 -0.44 -15.64 0.94
C GLN A 245 1.01 -15.21 0.65
N LEU A 246 1.67 -14.57 1.62
CA LEU A 246 3.08 -14.17 1.49
C LEU A 246 3.99 -15.38 1.25
N ARG A 247 3.83 -16.47 2.02
CA ARG A 247 4.56 -17.73 1.84
C ARG A 247 4.37 -18.30 0.42
N GLN A 248 3.15 -18.27 -0.11
CA GLN A 248 2.86 -18.73 -1.48
C GLN A 248 3.54 -17.83 -2.53
N CYS A 249 3.41 -16.50 -2.42
CA CYS A 249 4.03 -15.52 -3.34
C CYS A 249 5.56 -15.37 -3.20
N CYS A 250 6.13 -15.94 -2.13
CA CYS A 250 7.57 -16.01 -1.89
C CYS A 250 8.20 -17.33 -2.31
N ARG A 251 7.47 -18.29 -2.91
CA ARG A 251 8.03 -19.56 -3.45
C ARG A 251 9.18 -19.38 -4.46
N GLN A 252 9.37 -18.18 -5.02
CA GLN A 252 10.44 -17.83 -5.96
C GLN A 252 11.55 -16.95 -5.34
N ASN A 253 11.37 -16.44 -4.12
CA ASN A 253 12.33 -15.57 -3.42
C ASN A 253 12.72 -16.20 -2.08
N ASN A 254 14.00 -16.52 -1.91
CA ASN A 254 14.54 -17.14 -0.69
C ASN A 254 14.66 -16.13 0.49
N PHE A 255 13.51 -15.65 0.99
CA PHE A 255 13.41 -14.85 2.20
C PHE A 255 13.57 -15.73 3.45
N ASN A 256 14.37 -15.27 4.41
CA ASN A 256 14.59 -15.94 5.70
C ASN A 256 13.56 -15.56 6.77
N LEU A 257 12.55 -14.74 6.44
CA LEU A 257 11.45 -14.37 7.34
C LEU A 257 10.86 -15.56 8.15
N TYR A 258 10.77 -16.74 7.54
CA TYR A 258 10.24 -17.97 8.19
C TYR A 258 11.30 -18.83 8.90
N SER A 259 12.60 -18.55 8.71
CA SER A 259 13.71 -19.15 9.47
C SER A 259 14.15 -18.30 10.68
N LEU A 260 13.70 -17.05 10.80
CA LEU A 260 13.92 -16.21 11.99
C LEU A 260 13.35 -16.88 13.27
N ASP A 261 14.17 -17.00 14.32
CA ASP A 261 13.79 -17.63 15.60
C ASP A 261 12.54 -17.01 16.23
N SER A 262 12.36 -15.68 16.08
CA SER A 262 11.19 -14.94 16.57
C SER A 262 9.90 -15.43 15.90
N MET A 263 9.91 -15.51 14.57
CA MET A 263 8.80 -16.02 13.75
C MET A 263 8.55 -17.51 14.01
N GLN A 264 9.59 -18.34 14.11
CA GLN A 264 9.42 -19.77 14.41
C GLN A 264 8.76 -19.99 15.77
N ARG A 265 9.17 -19.27 16.82
CA ARG A 265 8.55 -19.34 18.15
C ARG A 265 7.10 -18.86 18.14
N ALA A 266 6.80 -17.75 17.47
CA ALA A 266 5.43 -17.22 17.38
C ALA A 266 4.50 -18.16 16.58
N LEU A 267 4.99 -18.80 15.51
CA LEU A 267 4.24 -19.78 14.72
C LEU A 267 3.99 -21.08 15.49
N GLN A 268 4.95 -21.57 16.30
CA GLN A 268 4.74 -22.72 17.19
C GLN A 268 3.68 -22.41 18.27
N GLN A 269 3.78 -21.25 18.91
CA GLN A 269 2.81 -20.77 19.90
C GLN A 269 1.40 -20.70 19.29
N ALA A 270 1.25 -20.07 18.12
CA ALA A 270 0.00 -20.03 17.36
C ALA A 270 -0.53 -21.44 17.02
N GLN A 271 0.30 -22.32 16.47
CA GLN A 271 -0.11 -23.69 16.08
C GLN A 271 -0.60 -24.52 17.27
N SER A 272 -0.01 -24.34 18.46
CA SER A 272 -0.42 -25.01 19.70
C SER A 272 -1.79 -24.55 20.22
N LEU A 273 -2.19 -23.30 19.92
CA LEU A 273 -3.42 -22.65 20.40
C LEU A 273 -4.52 -22.52 19.33
N CYS A 274 -4.22 -22.87 18.07
CA CYS A 274 -5.20 -22.98 16.98
C CYS A 274 -6.29 -24.05 17.26
N THR A 275 -7.42 -23.93 16.54
CA THR A 275 -8.40 -25.02 16.39
C THR A 275 -7.92 -26.07 15.37
N ASP A 276 -8.54 -27.25 15.32
CA ASP A 276 -8.19 -28.28 14.32
C ASP A 276 -8.53 -27.89 12.88
N VAL A 277 -9.53 -27.01 12.68
CA VAL A 277 -9.83 -26.42 11.37
C VAL A 277 -8.68 -25.51 10.94
N GLN A 278 -8.18 -24.66 11.83
CA GLN A 278 -7.03 -23.79 11.58
C GLN A 278 -5.72 -24.60 11.42
N ARG A 279 -5.50 -25.67 12.21
CA ARG A 279 -4.36 -26.59 12.03
C ARG A 279 -4.35 -27.26 10.64
N LYS A 280 -5.52 -27.57 10.07
CA LYS A 280 -5.65 -28.09 8.70
C LYS A 280 -5.44 -27.00 7.64
N LYS A 281 -6.01 -25.81 7.84
CA LYS A 281 -5.88 -24.65 6.93
C LYS A 281 -4.46 -24.09 6.85
N PHE A 282 -3.70 -24.20 7.94
CA PHE A 282 -2.36 -23.63 8.11
C PHE A 282 -1.30 -24.70 8.38
N SER A 283 -1.52 -25.94 7.91
CA SER A 283 -0.64 -27.11 8.13
C SER A 283 0.79 -26.92 7.62
N ASP A 284 0.94 -26.06 6.62
CA ASP A 284 2.18 -25.82 5.89
C ASP A 284 3.18 -24.93 6.62
N PHE A 285 2.76 -24.18 7.66
CA PHE A 285 3.69 -23.46 8.55
C PHE A 285 4.46 -24.40 9.49
N LYS A 286 4.58 -25.69 9.16
CA LYS A 286 5.44 -26.64 9.86
C LYS A 286 6.86 -26.12 9.84
N VAL A 287 7.29 -25.63 11.00
CA VAL A 287 8.64 -25.12 11.23
C VAL A 287 9.65 -26.16 10.77
N THR A 288 10.63 -25.72 9.98
CA THR A 288 11.84 -26.47 9.62
C THR A 288 12.77 -26.57 10.83
N GLY A 289 12.27 -27.19 11.91
CA GLY A 289 13.02 -27.42 13.13
C GLY A 289 14.27 -28.21 12.79
N GLY A 290 15.43 -27.71 13.24
CA GLY A 290 16.77 -28.23 12.94
C GLY A 290 17.07 -29.60 13.56
N GLY A 291 16.19 -30.57 13.35
CA GLY A 291 16.25 -31.92 13.88
C GLY A 291 17.25 -32.80 13.13
N ARG A 292 18.54 -32.45 13.16
CA ARG A 292 19.63 -33.33 12.69
C ARG A 292 19.90 -34.48 13.69
N GLY A 293 18.81 -35.06 14.21
CA GLY A 293 18.78 -36.11 15.22
C GLY A 293 18.99 -37.48 14.60
N ARG A 294 20.09 -38.14 14.99
CA ARG A 294 20.42 -39.51 14.57
C ARG A 294 19.30 -40.47 14.97
N LYS A 295 18.65 -41.12 14.00
CA LYS A 295 18.05 -42.45 14.21
C LYS A 295 18.93 -43.50 13.55
N ALA A 296 19.60 -44.29 14.38
CA ALA A 296 20.34 -45.46 13.96
C ALA A 296 19.41 -46.68 13.83
N GLY A 297 19.84 -47.67 13.04
CA GLY A 297 19.48 -49.08 13.24
C GLY A 297 18.02 -49.47 13.04
N SER A 298 17.67 -49.88 11.82
CA SER A 298 16.82 -51.05 11.62
C SER A 298 17.18 -51.72 10.29
N SER A 299 18.16 -52.62 10.33
CA SER A 299 18.47 -53.50 9.21
C SER A 299 17.37 -54.53 9.03
N ASN A 300 16.86 -54.71 7.81
CA ASN A 300 16.45 -56.04 7.39
C ASN A 300 16.60 -56.21 5.87
N SER A 301 17.38 -57.21 5.49
CA SER A 301 17.67 -57.56 4.10
C SER A 301 17.15 -58.95 3.79
N SER A 302 16.21 -59.06 2.86
CA SER A 302 15.78 -60.34 2.27
C SER A 302 15.77 -60.20 0.75
N SER A 303 16.59 -61.01 0.08
CA SER A 303 16.86 -60.94 -1.35
C SER A 303 16.09 -62.00 -2.15
N ALA A 304 16.22 -61.92 -3.48
CA ALA A 304 15.70 -62.88 -4.47
C ALA A 304 14.16 -62.88 -4.68
N LYS A 305 13.62 -63.27 -5.84
CA LYS A 305 14.25 -63.86 -7.05
C LYS A 305 13.51 -63.41 -8.32
N ALA A 306 14.15 -63.51 -9.49
CA ALA A 306 13.57 -63.12 -10.78
C ALA A 306 12.91 -64.29 -11.53
N ALA A 307 11.97 -63.96 -12.41
CA ALA A 307 11.49 -64.80 -13.51
C ALA A 307 11.03 -63.89 -14.68
N ALA A 308 11.08 -64.38 -15.92
CA ALA A 308 10.80 -63.56 -17.12
C ALA A 308 10.16 -64.38 -18.24
N SER A 309 9.33 -63.75 -19.09
CA SER A 309 9.21 -64.11 -20.51
C SER A 309 8.32 -63.18 -21.37
N LYS A 310 8.90 -62.73 -22.50
CA LYS A 310 8.33 -62.69 -23.87
C LYS A 310 7.03 -61.90 -24.19
N SER A 311 7.25 -60.69 -24.74
CA SER A 311 6.86 -60.25 -26.11
C SER A 311 5.40 -60.32 -26.61
N ARG A 312 4.94 -59.18 -27.16
CA ARG A 312 4.69 -59.02 -28.62
C ARG A 312 4.78 -57.52 -29.01
N ALA A 313 4.96 -57.22 -30.29
CA ALA A 313 5.06 -55.84 -30.81
C ALA A 313 4.02 -55.59 -31.91
N ALA A 314 3.61 -54.32 -32.06
CA ALA A 314 2.92 -53.76 -33.23
C ALA A 314 3.20 -52.25 -33.32
N THR A 315 3.31 -51.74 -34.54
CA THR A 315 3.46 -50.32 -34.91
C THR A 315 2.19 -49.88 -35.69
N LYS A 316 1.97 -48.66 -36.21
CA LYS A 316 2.76 -47.43 -36.40
C LYS A 316 1.78 -46.25 -36.71
N GLU A 317 2.29 -45.01 -36.74
CA GLU A 317 1.72 -43.80 -37.38
C GLU A 317 0.46 -43.20 -36.70
N VAL A 318 0.10 -41.90 -36.85
CA VAL A 318 0.56 -40.75 -37.67
C VAL A 318 0.49 -39.47 -36.77
N SER A 319 0.96 -38.25 -37.07
CA SER A 319 1.62 -37.60 -38.22
C SER A 319 2.38 -36.32 -37.74
N GLU A 320 3.26 -35.76 -38.58
CA GLU A 320 3.82 -34.40 -38.48
C GLU A 320 3.91 -33.78 -39.89
N SER A 321 3.90 -32.44 -40.02
CA SER A 321 4.01 -31.74 -41.31
C SER A 321 4.54 -30.30 -41.15
N SER A 322 5.64 -30.01 -41.86
CA SER A 322 5.86 -28.91 -42.85
C SER A 322 5.35 -27.48 -42.59
N GLU A 323 5.99 -26.39 -43.05
CA GLU A 323 7.29 -26.11 -43.73
C GLU A 323 7.55 -24.58 -43.57
N GLU A 324 8.74 -24.10 -43.19
CA GLU A 324 9.91 -23.70 -44.03
C GLU A 324 9.73 -22.48 -44.97
N SER A 325 10.43 -21.38 -44.67
CA SER A 325 10.86 -20.25 -45.54
C SER A 325 11.33 -19.06 -44.67
N SER A 326 12.36 -18.24 -44.92
CA SER A 326 13.58 -18.26 -45.75
C SER A 326 14.25 -16.87 -45.56
N GLU A 327 15.47 -16.82 -45.00
CA GLU A 327 16.61 -15.88 -45.26
C GLU A 327 16.39 -14.33 -45.25
N GLU A 328 17.38 -13.43 -45.07
CA GLU A 328 18.86 -13.45 -45.17
C GLU A 328 19.58 -12.79 -43.95
N GLU A 329 20.92 -12.78 -43.92
CA GLU A 329 21.77 -12.15 -42.87
C GLU A 329 22.48 -10.85 -43.33
N GLU A 330 22.83 -9.96 -42.38
CA GLU A 330 24.13 -9.25 -42.45
C GLU A 330 24.77 -9.14 -41.04
N ILE A 331 26.11 -9.22 -40.97
CA ILE A 331 26.88 -9.45 -39.73
C ILE A 331 27.88 -8.32 -39.46
N VAL A 332 27.80 -7.67 -38.28
CA VAL A 332 28.93 -6.92 -37.70
C VAL A 332 29.15 -7.23 -36.20
N LYS A 333 30.36 -7.69 -35.89
CA LYS A 333 31.01 -7.81 -34.55
C LYS A 333 32.33 -7.02 -34.60
N PRO A 334 33.19 -6.92 -33.55
CA PRO A 334 33.07 -7.31 -32.12
C PRO A 334 33.16 -6.01 -31.25
N ARG A 335 33.70 -5.86 -30.01
CA ARG A 335 34.55 -6.61 -29.04
C ARG A 335 34.12 -6.29 -27.60
N HIS A 336 34.67 -7.00 -26.61
CA HIS A 336 34.43 -6.76 -25.18
C HIS A 336 35.75 -6.64 -24.37
N SER A 337 35.74 -5.82 -23.31
CA SER A 337 36.51 -5.97 -22.05
C SER A 337 37.86 -5.25 -21.78
N LYS A 338 38.00 -4.82 -20.49
CA LYS A 338 39.20 -4.76 -19.59
C LYS A 338 40.13 -3.51 -19.49
N LYS A 339 39.71 -2.57 -18.63
CA LYS A 339 40.34 -2.12 -17.35
C LYS A 339 41.85 -1.70 -17.25
N ARG A 340 42.05 -0.46 -16.72
CA ARG A 340 43.04 -0.01 -15.69
C ARG A 340 44.50 0.19 -16.20
N LYS A 341 45.27 1.24 -15.84
CA LYS A 341 45.63 1.73 -14.47
C LYS A 341 46.13 3.21 -14.47
N LYS A 342 46.17 3.81 -13.27
CA LYS A 342 46.55 5.20 -12.87
C LYS A 342 48.08 5.48 -12.85
N VAL A 343 48.51 6.73 -13.14
CA VAL A 343 49.61 7.53 -12.48
C VAL A 343 49.64 8.98 -13.04
N ASN A 344 50.24 9.94 -12.30
CA ASN A 344 50.39 11.41 -12.52
C ASN A 344 51.89 11.79 -12.27
N PRO A 345 52.39 13.05 -12.39
CA PRO A 345 51.88 14.32 -12.97
C PRO A 345 52.92 15.03 -13.90
N VAL A 346 52.93 16.38 -13.92
CA VAL A 346 53.76 17.40 -14.64
C VAL A 346 53.03 18.01 -15.87
N GLY A 347 52.96 19.33 -16.08
CA GLY A 347 53.38 20.50 -15.27
C GLY A 347 54.11 21.58 -16.08
N SER A 348 53.51 22.77 -16.23
CA SER A 348 54.15 24.00 -16.76
C SER A 348 53.24 25.22 -16.53
N ASP A 349 53.83 26.39 -16.22
CA ASP A 349 53.15 27.66 -15.93
C ASP A 349 52.90 28.54 -17.18
N SER A 350 52.07 29.58 -17.01
CA SER A 350 52.23 30.92 -17.62
C SER A 350 51.38 31.94 -16.85
N ASP A 351 52.05 32.96 -16.29
CA ASP A 351 51.59 34.22 -15.66
C ASP A 351 50.37 34.19 -14.71
#